data_AF-A0A3C1JD04-F1
#
_entry.id   AF-A0A3C1JD04-F1
#
_cell.length_a   1.000
_cell.length_b   1.000
_cell.length_c   1.000
_cell.angle_alpha   90.00
_cell.angle_beta   90.00
_cell.angle_gamma   90.00
#
_symmetry.space_group_name_H-M   'P 1'
#
loop_
_entity.id
_entity.type
_entity.pdbx_description
1 polymer ?
#
loop_
_entity_poly.entity_id
_entity_poly.type
_entity_poly.pdbx_seq_one_letter_code
_entity_poly.pdbx_strand_id
1 'polypeptide(L)'
;MPLKCVIFTQSDDADAVFTLVSRLNAGGAGRVTAVMQEVPEAGFALRASRHIKKYGPFSLAYKTAGLAAGKILAAAARVNFATLRLAGKERPGDLAGRCAQEKLSFLRTAGFSSADSIAFLKGLGPDLGIVYGTGILKKDFFSVPRLGSINIHKRKLPDYRGGGAVGLWELLAGEKEIGITVHKVSEKLDQGEIVAETAVPIHEGDTLVSLKLKADLAGDELITRAAGLLAAGAPCRPQVPGAGRLYRDPSPALFSYYKALLCFRRLSRRGPDLKEILKRALKVAYLYGSLTPLRALLARLRGRAPIIIFYGHLVSDRSHYMAIRTEPFSKYLSHLQRHYSVIPLAEAVRRVRAGRNYEPAVVLTFDDGYAENMANLRAGLYGTAIKAAFFISSGYIGSGGDFPHDAAKGAAGFPAFSWEDVALLKSEGHEICSHTQSHVRCSRPEELPEIGRSRLEIEARLKSPVRYFSFPWGKKKDILPAAFEEVRASGYEAAFLADSGDAMDHSGDLFGIERTPLPVSGSLIDLEAVIYGWNEVAKLKERILKYLSRSAK
;
A
#
# COMPACT_ATOMS: atom_id res chain seq x y z
N MET A 1 30.67 -13.14 8.15
CA MET A 1 29.40 -13.79 8.55
C MET A 1 28.37 -12.71 8.79
N PRO A 2 27.07 -12.92 8.47
CA PRO A 2 26.02 -11.94 8.75
C PRO A 2 25.89 -11.69 10.25
N LEU A 3 25.58 -10.45 10.65
CA LEU A 3 25.34 -10.10 12.05
C LEU A 3 24.13 -10.86 12.59
N LYS A 4 24.25 -11.47 13.77
CA LYS A 4 23.13 -12.05 14.49
C LYS A 4 22.26 -10.94 15.09
N CYS A 5 21.13 -10.67 14.45
CA CYS A 5 20.21 -9.60 14.83
C CYS A 5 19.06 -10.11 15.71
N VAL A 6 18.62 -9.27 16.66
CA VAL A 6 17.40 -9.48 17.46
C VAL A 6 16.53 -8.23 17.37
N ILE A 7 15.25 -8.40 17.07
CA ILE A 7 14.28 -7.29 16.98
C ILE A 7 13.59 -7.10 18.33
N PHE A 8 13.53 -5.86 18.80
CA PHE A 8 12.77 -5.43 19.97
C PHE A 8 11.57 -4.61 19.52
N THR A 9 10.35 -5.00 19.88
CA THR A 9 9.13 -4.33 19.41
C THR A 9 8.02 -4.32 20.45
N GLN A 10 7.16 -3.31 20.41
CA GLN A 10 5.84 -3.30 21.07
C GLN A 10 4.69 -3.46 20.07
N SER A 11 4.99 -3.66 18.79
CA SER A 11 3.98 -3.82 17.74
C SER A 11 3.32 -5.19 17.82
N ASP A 12 2.00 -5.22 17.64
CA ASP A 12 1.22 -6.45 17.37
C ASP A 12 1.04 -6.68 15.86
N ASP A 13 1.54 -5.78 15.02
CA ASP A 13 1.50 -5.90 13.56
C ASP A 13 2.60 -6.86 13.09
N ALA A 14 2.24 -8.14 12.97
CA ALA A 14 3.16 -9.19 12.56
C ALA A 14 3.64 -8.96 11.12
N ASP A 15 2.83 -8.39 10.23
CA ASP A 15 3.20 -8.18 8.84
C ASP A 15 4.28 -7.10 8.70
N ALA A 16 4.18 -6.00 9.45
CA ALA A 16 5.22 -4.99 9.50
C ALA A 16 6.55 -5.57 10.04
N VAL A 17 6.50 -6.32 11.16
CA VAL A 17 7.71 -6.91 11.75
C VAL A 17 8.38 -7.90 10.79
N PHE A 18 7.61 -8.76 10.14
CA PHE A 18 8.17 -9.74 9.22
C PHE A 18 8.60 -9.14 7.87
N THR A 19 8.05 -8.00 7.48
CA THR A 19 8.59 -7.23 6.36
C THR A 19 10.02 -6.80 6.66
N LEU A 20 10.27 -6.28 7.86
CA LEU A 20 11.62 -5.95 8.32
C LEU A 20 12.53 -7.19 8.39
N VAL A 21 12.03 -8.30 8.95
CA VAL A 21 12.79 -9.58 9.01
C VAL A 21 13.25 -10.01 7.63
N SER A 22 12.34 -10.04 6.65
CA SER A 22 12.65 -10.43 5.28
C SER A 22 13.69 -9.51 4.64
N ARG A 23 13.59 -8.19 4.86
CA ARG A 23 14.57 -7.21 4.35
C ARG A 23 15.95 -7.37 4.95
N LEU A 24 16.04 -7.49 6.28
CA LEU A 24 17.32 -7.70 6.98
C LEU A 24 18.00 -8.98 6.49
N ASN A 25 17.24 -10.07 6.39
CA ASN A 25 17.75 -11.36 5.93
C ASN A 25 18.18 -11.33 4.45
N ALA A 26 17.38 -10.69 3.57
CA ALA A 26 17.69 -10.59 2.14
C ALA A 26 18.89 -9.68 1.86
N GLY A 27 19.12 -8.64 2.67
CA GLY A 27 20.27 -7.74 2.54
C GLY A 27 21.62 -8.40 2.84
N GLY A 28 21.64 -9.61 3.42
CA GLY A 28 22.85 -10.42 3.62
C GLY A 28 23.81 -9.93 4.72
N ALA A 29 23.70 -8.69 5.15
CA ALA A 29 24.51 -8.12 6.23
C ALA A 29 24.07 -8.54 7.63
N GLY A 30 22.78 -8.84 7.81
CA GLY A 30 22.19 -9.26 9.07
C GLY A 30 21.34 -10.50 8.89
N ARG A 31 21.23 -11.31 9.95
CA ARG A 31 20.29 -12.42 10.03
C ARG A 31 19.51 -12.27 11.32
N VAL A 32 18.19 -12.07 11.20
CA VAL A 32 17.31 -12.06 12.37
C VAL A 32 17.23 -13.48 12.92
N THR A 33 17.48 -13.61 14.21
CA THR A 33 17.45 -14.90 14.92
C THR A 33 16.39 -14.95 16.00
N ALA A 34 15.94 -13.78 16.48
CA ALA A 34 14.89 -13.70 17.47
C ALA A 34 14.08 -12.40 17.37
N VAL A 35 12.85 -12.47 17.86
CA VAL A 35 11.97 -11.32 18.08
C VAL A 35 11.56 -11.31 19.55
N MET A 36 11.79 -10.19 20.23
CA MET A 36 11.30 -9.95 21.58
C MET A 36 10.18 -8.91 21.54
N GLN A 37 9.00 -9.31 22.00
CA GLN A 37 7.81 -8.47 22.04
C GLN A 37 7.52 -8.05 23.49
N GLU A 38 7.59 -6.75 23.77
CA GLU A 38 7.12 -6.21 25.04
C GLU A 38 5.62 -5.91 24.94
N VAL A 39 4.84 -6.58 25.76
CA VAL A 39 3.41 -6.31 25.93
C VAL A 39 3.25 -5.85 27.38
N PRO A 40 3.29 -4.52 27.63
CA PRO A 40 3.09 -4.01 28.98
C PRO A 40 1.75 -4.53 29.51
N GLU A 41 1.70 -4.96 30.78
CA GLU A 41 0.46 -5.32 31.45
C GLU A 41 -0.46 -4.10 31.55
N ALA A 42 -1.19 -3.86 30.47
CA ALA A 42 -2.27 -2.90 30.42
C ALA A 42 -3.55 -3.70 30.64
N GLY A 43 -4.05 -3.72 31.88
CA GLY A 43 -5.41 -4.16 32.18
C GLY A 43 -6.40 -3.49 31.22
N PHE A 44 -7.50 -4.15 30.89
CA PHE A 44 -8.52 -3.69 29.94
C PHE A 44 -8.87 -2.19 30.08
N ALA A 45 -8.93 -1.69 31.32
CA ALA A 45 -9.15 -0.29 31.65
C ALA A 45 -8.08 0.68 31.10
N LEU A 46 -6.81 0.29 31.07
CA LEU A 46 -5.70 1.10 30.54
C LEU A 46 -5.72 1.14 29.00
N ARG A 47 -6.12 0.03 28.34
CA ARG A 47 -6.32 -0.01 26.88
C ARG A 47 -7.54 0.83 26.46
N ALA A 48 -8.64 0.72 27.20
CA ALA A 48 -9.82 1.56 27.01
C ALA A 48 -9.50 3.04 27.28
N SER A 49 -8.75 3.35 28.33
CA SER A 49 -8.27 4.70 28.65
C SER A 49 -7.35 5.27 27.57
N ARG A 50 -6.41 4.48 27.03
CA ARG A 50 -5.57 4.89 25.89
C ARG A 50 -6.38 5.10 24.61
N HIS A 51 -7.42 4.29 24.36
CA HIS A 51 -8.32 4.46 23.22
C HIS A 51 -9.20 5.73 23.38
N ILE A 52 -9.79 5.94 24.55
CA ILE A 52 -10.58 7.13 24.90
C ILE A 52 -9.70 8.39 24.87
N LYS A 53 -8.46 8.30 25.36
CA LYS A 53 -7.47 9.38 25.21
C LYS A 53 -7.09 9.59 23.74
N LYS A 54 -6.88 8.55 22.94
CA LYS A 54 -6.45 8.71 21.54
C LYS A 54 -7.56 9.17 20.58
N TYR A 55 -8.82 8.84 20.87
CA TYR A 55 -9.96 9.06 19.97
C TYR A 55 -11.11 9.88 20.58
N GLY A 56 -10.97 10.33 21.83
CA GLY A 56 -11.99 11.08 22.58
C GLY A 56 -13.10 10.20 23.17
N PRO A 57 -13.78 10.65 24.25
CA PRO A 57 -14.85 9.91 24.92
C PRO A 57 -16.09 9.70 24.02
N PHE A 58 -16.31 10.59 23.06
CA PHE A 58 -17.41 10.51 22.11
C PHE A 58 -17.24 9.39 21.05
N SER A 59 -16.05 8.82 20.88
CA SER A 59 -15.84 7.67 19.97
C SER A 59 -16.53 6.39 20.43
N LEU A 60 -16.71 6.24 21.75
CA LEU A 60 -17.43 5.12 22.36
C LEU A 60 -18.95 5.39 22.36
N ALA A 61 -19.36 6.66 22.54
CA ALA A 61 -20.75 7.09 22.45
C ALA A 61 -21.32 7.01 21.02
N TYR A 62 -20.49 7.26 20.00
CA TYR A 62 -20.89 7.09 18.58
C TYR A 62 -21.18 5.62 18.24
N LYS A 63 -20.48 4.68 18.90
CA LYS A 63 -20.77 3.24 18.80
C LYS A 63 -22.09 2.86 19.47
N THR A 64 -22.47 3.51 20.57
CA THR A 64 -23.67 3.17 21.35
C THR A 64 -24.93 3.91 20.90
N ALA A 65 -24.82 5.13 20.34
CA ALA A 65 -25.97 5.89 19.82
C ALA A 65 -26.52 5.30 18.49
N GLY A 66 -25.68 4.63 17.69
CA GLY A 66 -26.11 3.95 16.47
C GLY A 66 -26.85 2.61 16.68
N LEU A 67 -27.02 2.18 17.94
CA LEU A 67 -27.40 0.79 18.29
C LEU A 67 -28.91 0.54 18.45
N ALA A 68 -29.78 1.57 18.40
CA ALA A 68 -31.23 1.36 18.56
C ALA A 68 -31.97 1.27 17.21
N ALA A 69 -31.81 2.25 16.32
CA ALA A 69 -32.35 2.21 14.95
C ALA A 69 -31.57 1.24 14.02
N GLY A 70 -30.33 0.93 14.38
CA GLY A 70 -29.42 0.12 13.57
C GLY A 70 -29.62 -1.39 13.66
N LYS A 71 -30.41 -1.95 14.59
CA LYS A 71 -30.45 -3.42 14.79
C LYS A 71 -31.20 -4.18 13.69
N ILE A 72 -32.28 -3.63 13.15
CA ILE A 72 -33.07 -4.25 12.06
C ILE A 72 -32.38 -4.01 10.71
N LEU A 73 -31.92 -2.78 10.47
CA LEU A 73 -31.06 -2.45 9.32
C LEU A 73 -29.73 -3.23 9.34
N ALA A 74 -29.13 -3.48 10.51
CA ALA A 74 -27.90 -4.28 10.61
C ALA A 74 -28.14 -5.77 10.43
N ALA A 75 -29.32 -6.33 10.71
CA ALA A 75 -29.61 -7.73 10.42
C ALA A 75 -29.75 -7.96 8.91
N ALA A 76 -30.55 -7.13 8.22
CA ALA A 76 -30.67 -7.14 6.76
C ALA A 76 -29.34 -6.77 6.07
N ALA A 77 -28.63 -5.76 6.60
CA ALA A 77 -27.32 -5.39 6.09
C ALA A 77 -26.28 -6.48 6.38
N ARG A 78 -26.29 -7.20 7.52
CA ARG A 78 -25.35 -8.31 7.79
C ARG A 78 -25.50 -9.46 6.80
N VAL A 79 -26.74 -9.80 6.43
CA VAL A 79 -27.01 -10.79 5.38
C VAL A 79 -26.53 -10.27 4.01
N ASN A 80 -26.80 -9.01 3.67
CA ASN A 80 -26.30 -8.38 2.44
C ASN A 80 -24.77 -8.15 2.43
N PHE A 81 -24.13 -7.96 3.59
CA PHE A 81 -22.69 -7.80 3.73
C PHE A 81 -21.97 -9.12 3.53
N ALA A 82 -22.51 -10.23 4.04
CA ALA A 82 -21.92 -11.57 3.92
C ALA A 82 -21.99 -12.15 2.50
N THR A 83 -22.93 -11.70 1.67
CA THR A 83 -23.05 -12.13 0.28
C THR A 83 -22.08 -11.39 -0.64
N LEU A 84 -21.95 -10.07 -0.45
CA LEU A 84 -20.99 -9.26 -1.20
C LEU A 84 -19.55 -9.59 -0.78
N ARG A 85 -19.26 -9.59 0.53
CA ARG A 85 -17.90 -9.69 1.05
C ARG A 85 -17.59 -11.09 1.54
N LEU A 86 -16.30 -11.42 1.59
CA LEU A 86 -15.84 -12.52 2.42
C LEU A 86 -16.04 -12.16 3.90
N ALA A 87 -16.36 -13.17 4.72
CA ALA A 87 -16.33 -13.00 6.17
C ALA A 87 -14.94 -12.44 6.53
N GLY A 88 -14.93 -11.36 7.32
CA GLY A 88 -13.71 -10.60 7.55
C GLY A 88 -12.60 -11.54 8.02
N LYS A 89 -11.54 -11.68 7.21
CA LYS A 89 -10.36 -12.46 7.62
C LYS A 89 -9.86 -11.86 8.93
N GLU A 90 -9.66 -12.70 9.95
CA GLU A 90 -8.99 -12.25 11.18
C GLU A 90 -7.66 -11.59 10.81
N ARG A 91 -7.30 -10.52 11.51
CA ARG A 91 -6.05 -9.84 11.25
C ARG A 91 -4.91 -10.83 11.48
N PRO A 92 -3.89 -10.91 10.60
CA PRO A 92 -2.68 -11.63 10.93
C PRO A 92 -2.00 -10.91 12.10
N GLY A 93 -2.17 -11.45 13.30
CA GLY A 93 -1.67 -10.88 14.55
C GLY A 93 -1.06 -11.93 15.46
N ASP A 94 -0.68 -13.08 14.90
CA ASP A 94 0.08 -14.09 15.63
C ASP A 94 1.57 -13.96 15.31
N LEU A 95 2.20 -12.95 15.91
CA LEU A 95 3.65 -12.74 15.80
C LEU A 95 4.42 -13.98 16.28
N ALA A 96 3.91 -14.68 17.30
CA ALA A 96 4.52 -15.90 17.83
C ALA A 96 4.44 -17.05 16.81
N GLY A 97 3.26 -17.28 16.22
CA GLY A 97 3.06 -18.28 15.18
C GLY A 97 3.92 -18.03 13.94
N ARG A 98 4.06 -16.77 13.51
CA ARG A 98 4.98 -16.42 12.40
C ARG A 98 6.44 -16.64 12.77
N CYS A 99 6.85 -16.34 14.00
CA CYS A 99 8.21 -16.66 14.48
C CYS A 99 8.46 -18.17 14.45
N ALA A 100 7.49 -18.98 14.87
CA ALA A 100 7.61 -20.44 14.80
C ALA A 100 7.74 -20.95 13.36
N GLN A 101 6.94 -20.42 12.42
CA GLN A 101 7.02 -20.76 10.99
C GLN A 101 8.40 -20.46 10.39
N GLU A 102 8.97 -19.30 10.72
CA GLU A 102 10.29 -18.86 10.24
C GLU A 102 11.45 -19.38 11.11
N LYS A 103 11.17 -20.23 12.11
CA LYS A 103 12.14 -20.80 13.06
C LYS A 103 12.97 -19.74 13.80
N LEU A 104 12.33 -18.64 14.18
CA LEU A 104 12.90 -17.57 15.00
C LEU A 104 12.58 -17.81 16.48
N SER A 105 13.55 -17.57 17.36
CA SER A 105 13.28 -17.53 18.80
C SER A 105 12.35 -16.38 19.14
N PHE A 106 11.37 -16.61 20.01
CA PHE A 106 10.38 -15.61 20.38
C PHE A 106 10.27 -15.50 21.90
N LEU A 107 10.29 -14.27 22.42
CA LEU A 107 9.94 -13.98 23.79
C LEU A 107 8.88 -12.89 23.84
N ARG A 108 7.75 -13.19 24.47
CA ARG A 108 6.80 -12.17 24.93
C ARG A 108 7.09 -11.85 26.39
N THR A 109 7.26 -10.56 26.70
CA THR A 109 7.64 -10.09 28.05
C THR A 109 6.79 -8.90 28.47
N ALA A 110 6.58 -8.73 29.78
CA ALA A 110 5.96 -7.53 30.34
C ALA A 110 6.93 -6.32 30.38
N GLY A 111 8.24 -6.58 30.28
CA GLY A 111 9.28 -5.56 30.38
C GLY A 111 10.64 -6.06 29.88
N PHE A 112 11.27 -5.35 28.95
CA PHE A 112 12.59 -5.72 28.43
C PHE A 112 13.69 -5.76 29.49
N SER A 113 13.56 -4.96 30.56
CA SER A 113 14.55 -4.91 31.65
C SER A 113 14.37 -5.98 32.73
N SER A 114 13.45 -6.95 32.56
CA SER A 114 13.34 -8.06 33.52
C SER A 114 14.57 -8.98 33.46
N ALA A 115 14.89 -9.63 34.58
CA ALA A 115 15.99 -10.59 34.65
C ALA A 115 15.87 -11.69 33.59
N ASP A 116 14.65 -12.21 33.38
CA ASP A 116 14.37 -13.23 32.37
C ASP A 116 14.59 -12.71 30.94
N SER A 117 14.20 -11.47 30.65
CA SER A 117 14.40 -10.87 29.33
C SER A 117 15.88 -10.68 29.03
N ILE A 118 16.66 -10.23 30.02
CA ILE A 118 18.11 -10.06 29.90
C ILE A 118 18.80 -11.42 29.76
N ALA A 119 18.39 -12.42 30.56
CA ALA A 119 18.93 -13.78 30.49
C ALA A 119 18.66 -14.43 29.14
N PHE A 120 17.43 -14.32 28.63
CA PHE A 120 17.06 -14.78 27.29
C PHE A 120 17.91 -14.11 26.21
N LEU A 121 18.03 -12.78 26.24
CA LEU A 121 18.82 -12.03 25.25
C LEU A 121 20.30 -12.41 25.30
N LYS A 122 20.88 -12.59 26.50
CA LYS A 122 22.26 -13.06 26.68
C LYS A 122 22.46 -14.47 26.13
N GLY A 123 21.52 -15.38 26.37
CA GLY A 123 21.55 -16.75 25.86
C GLY A 123 21.56 -16.83 24.33
N LEU A 124 21.04 -15.80 23.65
CA LEU A 124 21.12 -15.71 22.19
C LEU A 124 22.49 -15.26 21.69
N GLY A 125 23.33 -14.59 22.48
CA GLY A 125 24.62 -14.03 22.03
C GLY A 125 24.52 -13.17 20.76
N PRO A 126 23.65 -12.15 20.70
CA PRO A 126 23.42 -11.36 19.49
C PRO A 126 24.56 -10.38 19.19
N ASP A 127 24.78 -10.12 17.92
CA ASP A 127 25.69 -9.06 17.48
C ASP A 127 25.03 -7.69 17.54
N LEU A 128 23.74 -7.58 17.18
CA LEU A 128 23.06 -6.30 17.02
C LEU A 128 21.60 -6.36 17.49
N GLY A 129 21.20 -5.39 18.31
CA GLY A 129 19.80 -5.15 18.68
C GLY A 129 19.12 -4.15 17.74
N ILE A 130 17.93 -4.47 17.25
CA ILE A 130 17.14 -3.58 16.38
C ILE A 130 15.91 -3.10 17.15
N VAL A 131 15.87 -1.82 17.50
CA VAL A 131 14.71 -1.20 18.13
C VAL A 131 13.69 -0.83 17.06
N TYR A 132 12.52 -1.47 17.13
CA TYR A 132 11.41 -1.30 16.18
C TYR A 132 10.13 -0.88 16.91
N GLY A 133 10.10 0.36 17.38
CA GLY A 133 8.93 0.94 18.06
C GLY A 133 8.74 0.42 19.49
N THR A 134 9.73 0.65 20.35
CA THR A 134 9.64 0.36 21.79
C THR A 134 9.57 1.65 22.62
N GLY A 135 9.34 1.51 23.93
CA GLY A 135 9.67 2.55 24.89
C GLY A 135 11.19 2.72 25.07
N ILE A 136 11.58 3.54 26.05
CA ILE A 136 12.99 3.79 26.40
C ILE A 136 13.61 2.50 26.96
N LEU A 137 14.66 2.00 26.32
CA LEU A 137 15.40 0.83 26.79
C LEU A 137 16.48 1.25 27.80
N LYS A 138 16.64 0.45 28.86
CA LYS A 138 17.71 0.66 29.86
C LYS A 138 19.05 0.14 29.36
N LYS A 139 20.15 0.75 29.85
CA LYS A 139 21.53 0.41 29.49
C LYS A 139 21.82 -1.08 29.57
N ASP A 140 21.44 -1.70 30.68
CA ASP A 140 21.69 -3.12 30.94
C ASP A 140 21.01 -4.07 29.94
N PHE A 141 20.05 -3.56 29.16
CA PHE A 141 19.39 -4.30 28.08
C PHE A 141 19.97 -3.96 26.70
N PHE A 142 19.99 -2.67 26.32
CA PHE A 142 20.38 -2.29 24.95
C PHE A 142 21.87 -2.49 24.67
N SER A 143 22.70 -2.64 25.71
CA SER A 143 24.14 -2.93 25.59
C SER A 143 24.48 -4.43 25.56
N VAL A 144 23.49 -5.33 25.72
CA VAL A 144 23.73 -6.78 25.68
C VAL A 144 24.27 -7.25 24.32
N PRO A 145 23.74 -6.81 23.17
CA PRO A 145 24.33 -7.19 21.89
C PRO A 145 25.74 -6.62 21.73
N ARG A 146 26.64 -7.37 21.09
CA ARG A 146 28.07 -7.03 20.96
C ARG A 146 28.35 -5.65 20.38
N LEU A 147 27.57 -5.23 19.38
CA LEU A 147 27.66 -3.91 18.73
C LEU A 147 26.67 -2.89 19.33
N GLY A 148 26.00 -3.25 20.42
CA GLY A 148 24.91 -2.50 21.01
C GLY A 148 23.60 -2.63 20.22
N SER A 149 22.70 -1.67 20.44
CA SER A 149 21.42 -1.61 19.75
C SER A 149 21.32 -0.34 18.91
N ILE A 150 20.62 -0.41 17.79
CA ILE A 150 20.29 0.73 16.94
C ILE A 150 18.78 0.93 16.86
N ASN A 151 18.36 2.18 16.70
CA ASN A 151 16.96 2.58 16.63
C ASN A 151 16.66 3.31 15.32
N ILE A 152 15.48 3.04 14.76
CA ILE A 152 14.93 3.78 13.62
C ILE A 152 14.09 4.94 14.15
N HIS A 153 14.68 6.13 14.15
CA HIS A 153 13.97 7.35 14.49
C HIS A 153 13.41 8.01 13.23
N LYS A 154 12.10 8.10 13.10
CA LYS A 154 11.42 8.60 11.88
C LYS A 154 11.36 10.13 11.83
N ARG A 155 12.45 10.78 12.26
CA ARG A 155 12.70 12.22 12.19
C ARG A 155 14.18 12.50 12.01
N LYS A 156 14.50 13.74 11.64
CA LYS A 156 15.88 14.23 11.57
C LYS A 156 16.45 14.44 12.97
N LEU A 157 17.63 13.89 13.24
CA LEU A 157 18.38 14.16 14.47
C LEU A 157 19.58 15.06 14.18
N PRO A 158 19.94 15.97 15.10
CA PRO A 158 19.36 16.17 16.44
C PRO A 158 18.08 17.03 16.49
N ASP A 159 17.65 17.59 15.36
CA ASP A 159 16.63 18.65 15.27
C ASP A 159 15.29 18.27 15.92
N TYR A 160 14.81 17.04 15.70
CA TYR A 160 13.50 16.56 16.13
C TYR A 160 13.59 15.31 17.02
N ARG A 161 14.13 15.46 18.23
CA ARG A 161 14.18 14.37 19.23
C ARG A 161 12.81 14.07 19.81
N GLY A 162 12.63 12.84 20.29
CA GLY A 162 11.48 12.42 21.09
C GLY A 162 10.25 11.98 20.29
N GLY A 163 9.08 12.18 20.90
CA GLY A 163 7.84 11.56 20.48
C GLY A 163 6.99 12.38 19.49
N GLY A 164 5.77 11.91 19.26
CA GLY A 164 4.81 12.50 18.33
C GLY A 164 4.39 11.54 17.23
N ALA A 165 3.29 11.86 16.56
CA ALA A 165 2.97 11.22 15.29
C ALA A 165 4.05 11.58 14.24
N VAL A 166 4.42 10.62 13.40
CA VAL A 166 5.39 10.83 12.31
C VAL A 166 4.93 11.98 11.41
N GLY A 167 5.83 12.92 11.13
CA GLY A 167 5.56 14.11 10.31
C GLY A 167 4.75 15.21 10.99
N LEU A 168 4.28 15.05 12.24
CA LEU A 168 3.46 16.08 12.90
C LEU A 168 4.22 17.39 13.10
N TRP A 169 5.42 17.33 13.66
CA TRP A 169 6.17 18.53 14.04
C TRP A 169 6.73 19.23 12.82
N GLU A 170 7.18 18.45 11.85
CA GLU A 170 7.70 18.87 10.56
C GLU A 170 6.62 19.59 9.75
N LEU A 171 5.40 19.03 9.66
CA LEU A 171 4.28 19.70 9.01
C LEU A 171 3.83 20.99 9.72
N LEU A 172 3.92 21.04 11.05
CA LEU A 172 3.59 22.26 11.80
C LEU A 172 4.64 23.35 11.60
N ALA A 173 5.92 22.98 11.53
CA ALA A 173 7.05 23.85 11.25
C ALA A 173 7.13 24.30 9.78
N GLY A 174 6.44 23.62 8.87
CA GLY A 174 6.44 23.96 7.44
C GLY A 174 7.63 23.37 6.67
N GLU A 175 8.22 22.29 7.20
CA GLU A 175 9.32 21.58 6.57
C GLU A 175 8.93 21.03 5.19
N LYS A 176 9.94 20.85 4.34
CA LYS A 176 9.80 20.28 2.99
C LYS A 176 10.08 18.78 2.93
N GLU A 177 10.58 18.22 4.02
CA GLU A 177 10.90 16.82 4.14
C GLU A 177 10.76 16.36 5.59
N ILE A 178 10.56 15.06 5.78
CA ILE A 178 10.78 14.40 7.07
C ILE A 178 12.13 13.67 6.99
N GLY A 179 12.97 13.84 8.00
CA GLY A 179 14.18 13.02 8.14
C GLY A 179 13.85 11.63 8.69
N ILE A 180 14.71 10.66 8.41
CA ILE A 180 14.72 9.36 9.06
C ILE A 180 16.17 9.09 9.45
N THR A 181 16.40 8.82 10.73
CA THR A 181 17.73 8.62 11.29
C THR A 181 17.81 7.26 11.95
N VAL A 182 18.82 6.48 11.56
CA VAL A 182 19.25 5.31 12.32
C VAL A 182 20.42 5.70 13.19
N HIS A 183 20.29 5.52 14.50
CA HIS A 183 21.31 5.88 15.46
C HIS A 183 21.52 4.77 16.49
N LYS A 184 22.70 4.72 17.11
CA LYS A 184 22.95 3.86 18.27
C LYS A 184 22.07 4.31 19.44
N VAL A 185 21.51 3.34 20.16
CA VAL A 185 20.79 3.59 21.40
C VAL A 185 21.79 4.03 22.47
N SER A 186 21.47 5.11 23.17
CA SER A 186 22.26 5.67 24.28
C SER A 186 21.39 5.92 25.49
N GLU A 187 22.00 6.21 26.64
CA GLU A 187 21.27 6.53 27.88
C GLU A 187 20.38 7.78 27.73
N LYS A 188 20.83 8.75 26.93
CA LYS A 188 20.05 9.93 26.59
C LYS A 188 19.18 9.65 25.36
N LEU A 189 17.91 10.03 25.43
CA LEU A 189 16.93 9.86 24.35
C LEU A 189 17.43 10.54 23.06
N ASP A 190 17.47 9.75 21.99
CA ASP A 190 17.80 10.13 20.61
C ASP A 190 19.10 10.93 20.44
N GLN A 191 20.11 10.65 21.28
CA GLN A 191 21.39 11.37 21.29
C GLN A 191 22.61 10.49 20.98
N GLY A 192 22.41 9.21 20.64
CA GLY A 192 23.51 8.33 20.26
C GLY A 192 24.04 8.61 18.86
N GLU A 193 25.19 8.03 18.53
CA GLU A 193 25.85 8.26 17.24
C GLU A 193 24.95 7.86 16.06
N ILE A 194 24.91 8.69 15.03
CA ILE A 194 24.16 8.44 13.80
C ILE A 194 24.93 7.41 12.96
N VAL A 195 24.25 6.34 12.58
CA VAL A 195 24.78 5.31 11.69
C VAL A 195 24.45 5.63 10.24
N ALA A 196 23.21 6.03 9.97
CA ALA A 196 22.74 6.40 8.65
C ALA A 196 21.53 7.34 8.75
N GLU A 197 21.31 8.15 7.72
CA GLU A 197 20.16 9.04 7.59
C GLU A 197 19.63 9.06 6.16
N THR A 198 18.34 9.35 6.02
CA THR A 198 17.69 9.64 4.74
C THR A 198 16.54 10.63 4.97
N ALA A 199 15.91 11.09 3.90
CA ALA A 199 14.78 12.01 3.97
C ALA A 199 13.68 11.58 3.00
N VAL A 200 12.43 11.91 3.36
CA VAL A 200 11.26 11.73 2.51
C VAL A 200 10.65 13.11 2.26
N PRO A 201 10.44 13.52 0.99
CA PRO A 201 9.83 14.80 0.69
C PRO A 201 8.38 14.87 1.18
N ILE A 202 7.97 16.05 1.62
CA ILE A 202 6.60 16.39 2.00
C ILE A 202 5.94 17.10 0.83
N HIS A 203 4.88 16.51 0.29
CA HIS A 203 4.07 17.10 -0.78
C HIS A 203 2.78 17.71 -0.24
N GLU A 204 2.09 18.49 -1.07
CA GLU A 204 0.89 19.24 -0.70
C GLU A 204 -0.29 18.34 -0.30
N GLY A 205 -0.36 17.12 -0.83
CA GLY A 205 -1.38 16.13 -0.49
C GLY A 205 -1.03 15.27 0.72
N ASP A 206 0.18 15.38 1.27
CA ASP A 206 0.63 14.49 2.34
C ASP A 206 -0.15 14.67 3.63
N THR A 207 -0.48 13.55 4.25
CA THR A 207 -1.11 13.45 5.56
C THR A 207 -0.17 12.77 6.54
N LEU A 208 -0.50 12.81 7.84
CA LEU A 208 0.23 12.05 8.84
C LEU A 208 0.22 10.53 8.53
N VAL A 209 -0.79 10.05 7.81
CA VAL A 209 -0.87 8.64 7.41
C VAL A 209 0.06 8.36 6.24
N SER A 210 0.02 9.16 5.17
CA SER A 210 0.92 8.96 4.01
C SER A 210 2.39 9.12 4.41
N LEU A 211 2.73 10.16 5.19
CA LEU A 211 4.10 10.37 5.69
C LEU A 211 4.57 9.23 6.56
N LYS A 212 3.70 8.69 7.43
CA LYS A 212 4.05 7.51 8.21
C LYS A 212 4.36 6.31 7.31
N LEU A 213 3.53 6.02 6.32
CA LEU A 213 3.75 4.89 5.41
C LEU A 213 5.08 5.03 4.65
N LYS A 214 5.37 6.22 4.12
CA LYS A 214 6.63 6.51 3.43
C LYS A 214 7.84 6.40 4.37
N ALA A 215 7.73 6.92 5.59
CA ALA A 215 8.78 6.84 6.60
C ALA A 215 9.00 5.42 7.12
N ASP A 216 7.96 4.59 7.20
CA ASP A 216 8.08 3.17 7.54
C ASP A 216 8.90 2.46 6.47
N LEU A 217 8.55 2.61 5.19
CA LEU A 217 9.29 2.03 4.07
C LEU A 217 10.75 2.50 4.05
N ALA A 218 10.99 3.82 4.09
CA ALA A 218 12.34 4.39 4.04
C ALA A 218 13.17 4.00 5.28
N GLY A 219 12.55 3.92 6.45
CA GLY A 219 13.22 3.51 7.69
C GLY A 219 13.68 2.07 7.68
N ASP A 220 12.87 1.17 7.12
CA ASP A 220 13.20 -0.25 6.97
C ASP A 220 14.34 -0.50 5.95
N GLU A 221 14.40 0.30 4.90
CA GLU A 221 15.56 0.29 3.98
C GLU A 221 16.81 0.85 4.65
N LEU A 222 16.66 1.95 5.38
CA LEU A 222 17.77 2.61 6.06
C LEU A 222 18.37 1.74 7.16
N ILE A 223 17.56 1.05 7.97
CA ILE A 223 18.05 0.15 9.04
C ILE A 223 18.78 -1.07 8.47
N THR A 224 18.32 -1.58 7.33
CA THR A 224 18.98 -2.69 6.63
C THR A 224 20.36 -2.25 6.14
N ARG A 225 20.44 -1.07 5.52
CA ARG A 225 21.73 -0.46 5.13
C ARG A 225 22.62 -0.19 6.35
N ALA A 226 22.07 0.33 7.44
CA ALA A 226 22.81 0.62 8.67
C ALA A 226 23.40 -0.63 9.31
N ALA A 227 22.67 -1.75 9.31
CA ALA A 227 23.21 -3.04 9.73
C ALA A 227 24.41 -3.46 8.86
N GLY A 228 24.34 -3.24 7.54
CA GLY A 228 25.47 -3.41 6.61
C GLY A 228 26.69 -2.56 6.93
N LEU A 229 26.47 -1.27 7.20
CA LEU A 229 27.54 -0.35 7.59
C LEU A 229 28.24 -0.79 8.89
N LEU A 230 27.47 -1.20 9.90
CA LEU A 230 28.02 -1.72 11.15
C LEU A 230 28.75 -3.05 10.98
N ALA A 231 28.23 -3.94 10.13
CA ALA A 231 28.90 -5.21 9.81
C ALA A 231 30.26 -4.98 9.14
N ALA A 232 30.38 -3.93 8.32
CA ALA A 232 31.61 -3.51 7.68
C ALA A 232 32.53 -2.66 8.58
N GLY A 233 32.14 -2.37 9.82
CA GLY A 233 32.92 -1.53 10.73
C GLY A 233 32.96 -0.05 10.35
N ALA A 234 32.00 0.45 9.58
CA ALA A 234 31.94 1.86 9.20
C ALA A 234 31.77 2.77 10.42
N PRO A 235 32.45 3.93 10.46
CA PRO A 235 32.36 4.85 11.59
C PRO A 235 30.96 5.47 11.70
N CYS A 236 30.50 5.66 12.93
CA CYS A 236 29.25 6.39 13.22
C CYS A 236 29.57 7.87 13.45
N ARG A 237 28.63 8.76 13.09
CA ARG A 237 28.77 10.20 13.27
C ARG A 237 28.27 10.62 14.66
N PRO A 238 29.09 11.24 15.51
CA PRO A 238 28.62 11.75 16.80
C PRO A 238 27.61 12.89 16.60
N GLN A 239 26.63 12.99 17.51
CA GLN A 239 25.72 14.13 17.58
C GLN A 239 26.29 15.20 18.50
N VAL A 240 26.03 16.48 18.19
CA VAL A 240 26.39 17.59 19.08
C VAL A 240 25.55 17.51 20.36
N PRO A 241 26.15 17.39 21.55
CA PRO A 241 25.40 17.29 22.80
C PRO A 241 24.48 18.49 23.01
N GLY A 242 23.21 18.23 23.35
CA GLY A 242 22.23 19.28 23.64
C GLY A 242 21.62 19.98 22.41
N ALA A 243 22.08 19.70 21.19
CA ALA A 243 21.51 20.27 19.98
C ALA A 243 20.05 19.80 19.72
N GLY A 244 19.31 20.62 18.96
CA GLY A 244 17.93 20.36 18.56
C GLY A 244 16.90 20.35 19.70
N ARG A 245 15.63 20.12 19.37
CA ARG A 245 14.51 20.23 20.32
C ARG A 245 13.96 18.86 20.69
N LEU A 246 13.60 18.70 21.96
CA LEU A 246 12.87 17.53 22.46
C LEU A 246 11.36 17.75 22.31
N TYR A 247 10.72 16.92 21.49
CA TYR A 247 9.28 16.90 21.29
C TYR A 247 8.63 15.75 22.07
N ARG A 248 7.36 15.94 22.45
CA ARG A 248 6.55 14.98 23.21
C ARG A 248 5.20 14.81 22.56
N ASP A 249 4.57 13.65 22.71
CA ASP A 249 3.22 13.46 22.21
C ASP A 249 2.27 14.54 22.76
N PRO A 250 1.55 15.27 21.88
CA PRO A 250 0.60 16.28 22.33
C PRO A 250 -0.54 15.62 23.10
N SER A 251 -1.21 16.41 23.96
CA SER A 251 -2.45 15.95 24.58
C SER A 251 -3.49 15.61 23.49
N PRO A 252 -4.47 14.74 23.78
CA PRO A 252 -5.52 14.39 22.82
C PRO A 252 -6.24 15.58 22.17
N ALA A 253 -6.58 16.59 22.97
CA ALA A 253 -7.24 17.80 22.49
C ALA A 253 -6.34 18.59 21.55
N LEU A 254 -5.07 18.76 21.94
CA LEU A 254 -4.09 19.47 21.13
C LEU A 254 -3.76 18.73 19.84
N PHE A 255 -3.67 17.39 19.88
CA PHE A 255 -3.49 16.57 18.70
C PHE A 255 -4.67 16.71 17.72
N SER A 256 -5.90 16.71 18.25
CA SER A 256 -7.10 16.88 17.44
C SER A 256 -7.14 18.26 16.78
N TYR A 257 -6.75 19.30 17.51
CA TYR A 257 -6.56 20.66 16.99
C TYR A 257 -5.52 20.69 15.85
N TYR A 258 -4.34 20.10 16.05
CA TYR A 258 -3.31 20.05 15.00
C TYR A 258 -3.77 19.28 13.77
N LYS A 259 -4.49 18.16 13.94
CA LYS A 259 -5.06 17.44 12.81
C LYS A 259 -6.06 18.30 12.03
N ALA A 260 -6.91 19.05 12.72
CA ALA A 260 -7.85 19.97 12.07
C ALA A 260 -7.09 21.06 11.31
N LEU A 261 -6.10 21.69 11.94
CA LEU A 261 -5.25 22.72 11.32
C LEU A 261 -4.56 22.21 10.04
N LEU A 262 -3.96 21.01 10.09
CA LEU A 262 -3.32 20.38 8.94
C LEU A 262 -4.33 20.01 7.85
N CYS A 263 -5.55 19.60 8.21
CA CYS A 263 -6.62 19.42 7.22
C CYS A 263 -7.03 20.75 6.58
N PHE A 264 -7.19 21.83 7.34
CA PHE A 264 -7.52 23.14 6.80
C PHE A 264 -6.46 23.66 5.83
N ARG A 265 -5.16 23.43 6.11
CA ARG A 265 -4.06 23.79 5.19
C ARG A 265 -4.11 23.06 3.85
N ARG A 266 -4.69 21.85 3.80
CA ARG A 266 -4.82 21.02 2.59
C ARG A 266 -6.12 21.25 1.82
N LEU A 267 -7.14 21.80 2.46
CA LEU A 267 -8.44 21.98 1.81
C LEU A 267 -8.36 23.09 0.76
N SER A 268 -8.43 22.70 -0.51
CA SER A 268 -8.98 23.55 -1.55
C SER A 268 -10.41 23.95 -1.12
N ARG A 269 -10.81 25.21 -1.28
CA ARG A 269 -12.06 25.84 -0.79
C ARG A 269 -13.39 25.25 -1.33
N ARG A 270 -13.47 23.96 -1.67
CA ARG A 270 -14.70 23.29 -2.13
C ARG A 270 -15.08 22.14 -1.21
N GLY A 271 -16.19 22.31 -0.50
CA GLY A 271 -16.88 21.22 0.17
C GLY A 271 -17.46 20.21 -0.83
N PRO A 272 -17.97 19.06 -0.34
CA PRO A 272 -18.60 18.07 -1.21
C PRO A 272 -19.83 18.69 -1.89
N ASP A 273 -19.84 18.66 -3.22
CA ASP A 273 -20.99 19.05 -4.04
C ASP A 273 -22.20 18.18 -3.67
N LEU A 274 -23.40 18.78 -3.55
CA LEU A 274 -24.66 18.06 -3.34
C LEU A 274 -24.84 16.93 -4.35
N LYS A 275 -24.35 17.13 -5.58
CA LYS A 275 -24.32 16.10 -6.63
C LYS A 275 -23.52 14.86 -6.22
N GLU A 276 -22.37 15.02 -5.57
CA GLU A 276 -21.54 13.91 -5.10
C GLU A 276 -22.15 13.19 -3.91
N ILE A 277 -22.81 13.92 -3.00
CA ILE A 277 -23.59 13.32 -1.91
C ILE A 277 -24.70 12.44 -2.48
N LEU A 278 -25.48 12.96 -3.44
CA LEU A 278 -26.57 12.22 -4.07
C LEU A 278 -26.06 10.99 -4.85
N LYS A 279 -24.97 11.12 -5.60
CA LYS A 279 -24.33 9.98 -6.28
C LYS A 279 -23.91 8.88 -5.30
N ARG A 280 -23.34 9.25 -4.14
CA ARG A 280 -22.96 8.28 -3.11
C ARG A 280 -24.18 7.60 -2.51
N ALA A 281 -25.25 8.33 -2.22
CA ALA A 281 -26.50 7.75 -1.74
C ALA A 281 -27.07 6.72 -2.72
N LEU A 282 -27.04 7.03 -4.02
CA LEU A 282 -27.46 6.09 -5.08
C LEU A 282 -26.59 4.83 -5.12
N LYS A 283 -25.26 4.96 -4.96
CA LYS A 283 -24.35 3.80 -4.90
C LYS A 283 -24.61 2.93 -3.67
N VAL A 284 -24.89 3.54 -2.51
CA VAL A 284 -25.30 2.82 -1.31
C VAL A 284 -26.61 2.06 -1.57
N ALA A 285 -27.62 2.72 -2.14
CA ALA A 285 -28.88 2.07 -2.49
C ALA A 285 -28.69 0.91 -3.48
N TYR A 286 -27.78 1.06 -4.46
CA TYR A 286 -27.44 0.01 -5.41
C TYR A 286 -26.73 -1.18 -4.77
N LEU A 287 -25.74 -0.94 -3.90
CA LEU A 287 -24.99 -1.99 -3.23
C LEU A 287 -25.84 -2.78 -2.26
N TYR A 288 -26.67 -2.08 -1.47
CA TYR A 288 -27.39 -2.68 -0.35
C TYR A 288 -28.88 -2.93 -0.62
N GLY A 289 -29.38 -2.53 -1.78
CA GLY A 289 -30.67 -2.97 -2.31
C GLY A 289 -30.62 -4.46 -2.66
N SER A 290 -31.74 -5.18 -2.50
CA SER A 290 -31.81 -6.65 -2.56
C SER A 290 -31.25 -7.31 -3.84
N LEU A 291 -31.21 -6.60 -4.97
CA LEU A 291 -30.80 -7.16 -6.25
C LEU A 291 -29.29 -7.47 -6.36
N THR A 292 -28.42 -6.55 -5.92
CA THR A 292 -26.96 -6.72 -6.07
C THR A 292 -26.39 -7.83 -5.16
N PRO A 293 -26.74 -7.90 -3.87
CA PRO A 293 -26.39 -9.01 -2.99
C PRO A 293 -26.91 -10.36 -3.51
N LEU A 294 -28.14 -10.40 -4.04
CA LEU A 294 -28.70 -11.62 -4.62
C LEU A 294 -27.92 -12.05 -5.87
N ARG A 295 -27.61 -11.12 -6.78
CA ARG A 295 -26.77 -11.40 -7.95
C ARG A 295 -25.39 -11.93 -7.55
N ALA A 296 -24.75 -11.30 -6.56
CA ALA A 296 -23.45 -11.74 -6.05
C ALA A 296 -23.51 -13.14 -5.44
N LEU A 297 -24.54 -13.44 -4.64
CA LEU A 297 -24.75 -14.78 -4.07
C LEU A 297 -24.96 -15.83 -5.17
N LEU A 298 -25.85 -15.56 -6.13
CA LEU A 298 -26.10 -16.47 -7.25
C LEU A 298 -24.86 -16.68 -8.12
N ALA A 299 -24.06 -15.64 -8.33
CA ALA A 299 -22.78 -15.73 -9.04
C ALA A 299 -21.81 -16.66 -8.30
N ARG A 300 -21.67 -16.52 -6.97
CA ARG A 300 -20.83 -17.41 -6.14
C ARG A 300 -21.30 -18.87 -6.19
N LEU A 301 -22.60 -19.12 -6.06
CA LEU A 301 -23.18 -20.47 -6.13
C LEU A 301 -22.96 -21.14 -7.49
N ARG A 302 -22.89 -20.35 -8.57
CA ARG A 302 -22.58 -20.84 -9.93
C ARG A 302 -21.09 -20.95 -10.23
N GLY A 303 -20.21 -20.63 -9.26
CA GLY A 303 -18.77 -20.57 -9.51
C GLY A 303 -18.38 -19.47 -10.50
N ARG A 304 -19.13 -18.36 -10.54
CA ARG A 304 -18.87 -17.17 -11.36
C ARG A 304 -18.81 -15.90 -10.53
N ALA A 305 -18.28 -15.99 -9.31
CA ALA A 305 -18.00 -14.80 -8.51
C ALA A 305 -17.07 -13.85 -9.27
N PRO A 306 -17.22 -12.52 -9.13
CA PRO A 306 -16.53 -11.58 -9.99
C PRO A 306 -15.01 -11.60 -9.78
N ILE A 307 -14.28 -11.36 -10.87
CA ILE A 307 -12.84 -11.07 -10.86
C ILE A 307 -12.66 -9.65 -11.41
N ILE A 308 -12.34 -8.71 -10.54
CA ILE A 308 -12.17 -7.30 -10.92
C ILE A 308 -10.70 -6.98 -11.02
N ILE A 309 -10.23 -6.74 -12.25
CA ILE A 309 -8.87 -6.30 -12.51
C ILE A 309 -8.88 -4.78 -12.52
N PHE A 310 -8.37 -4.17 -11.45
CA PHE A 310 -8.25 -2.72 -11.38
C PHE A 310 -7.07 -2.23 -12.20
N TYR A 311 -7.23 -1.11 -12.92
CA TYR A 311 -6.11 -0.37 -13.48
C TYR A 311 -6.03 1.04 -12.88
N GLY A 312 -4.84 1.41 -12.44
CA GLY A 312 -4.43 2.76 -12.06
C GLY A 312 -3.21 3.19 -12.89
N HIS A 313 -2.72 4.41 -12.67
CA HIS A 313 -1.51 4.90 -13.35
C HIS A 313 -0.45 5.21 -12.29
N LEU A 314 -0.80 6.10 -11.36
CA LEU A 314 0.06 6.45 -10.24
C LEU A 314 -0.70 6.68 -8.94
N VAL A 315 -0.02 6.39 -7.84
CA VAL A 315 -0.36 6.88 -6.50
C VAL A 315 0.54 8.09 -6.25
N SER A 316 -0.04 9.24 -5.90
CA SER A 316 0.77 10.44 -5.63
C SER A 316 0.06 11.42 -4.69
N ASP A 317 0.84 11.98 -3.77
CA ASP A 317 0.43 13.11 -2.95
C ASP A 317 0.71 14.47 -3.61
N ARG A 318 1.30 14.48 -4.81
CA ARG A 318 1.40 15.63 -5.70
C ARG A 318 0.18 15.74 -6.61
N SER A 319 -0.19 16.93 -7.03
CA SER A 319 -1.36 17.15 -7.89
C SER A 319 -1.17 16.48 -9.26
N HIS A 320 -2.00 15.49 -9.55
CA HIS A 320 -2.04 14.82 -10.86
C HIS A 320 -3.46 14.36 -11.17
N TYR A 321 -3.90 14.53 -12.42
CA TYR A 321 -5.30 14.30 -12.83
C TYR A 321 -5.71 12.82 -12.79
N MET A 322 -4.74 11.89 -12.79
CA MET A 322 -4.95 10.45 -12.73
C MET A 322 -4.58 9.82 -11.38
N ALA A 323 -4.04 10.60 -10.44
CA ALA A 323 -3.51 10.05 -9.21
C ALA A 323 -4.60 9.78 -8.17
N ILE A 324 -4.45 8.66 -7.47
CA ILE A 324 -5.03 8.48 -6.14
C ILE A 324 -4.00 8.89 -5.08
N ARG A 325 -4.45 9.56 -4.01
CA ARG A 325 -3.60 9.92 -2.86
C ARG A 325 -3.16 8.67 -2.08
N THR A 326 -2.00 8.73 -1.42
CA THR A 326 -1.41 7.58 -0.70
C THR A 326 -2.29 7.09 0.44
N GLU A 327 -2.83 7.99 1.27
CA GLU A 327 -3.71 7.59 2.38
C GLU A 327 -5.00 6.90 1.89
N PRO A 328 -5.79 7.46 0.97
CA PRO A 328 -6.93 6.75 0.38
C PRO A 328 -6.59 5.41 -0.26
N PHE A 329 -5.47 5.33 -0.98
CA PHE A 329 -5.00 4.06 -1.54
C PHE A 329 -4.74 3.02 -0.45
N SER A 330 -4.05 3.38 0.64
CA SER A 330 -3.83 2.47 1.78
C SER A 330 -5.14 1.97 2.43
N LYS A 331 -6.18 2.82 2.44
CA LYS A 331 -7.53 2.43 2.90
C LYS A 331 -8.18 1.42 1.97
N TYR A 332 -7.98 1.56 0.66
CA TYR A 332 -8.43 0.57 -0.32
C TYR A 332 -7.75 -0.77 -0.07
N LEU A 333 -6.42 -0.81 0.06
CA LEU A 333 -5.68 -2.04 0.33
C LEU A 333 -6.17 -2.74 1.61
N SER A 334 -6.27 -1.98 2.70
CA SER A 334 -6.78 -2.48 3.99
C SER A 334 -8.20 -3.05 3.89
N HIS A 335 -9.06 -2.41 3.10
CA HIS A 335 -10.43 -2.86 2.88
C HIS A 335 -10.47 -4.12 2.01
N LEU A 336 -9.73 -4.13 0.90
CA LEU A 336 -9.65 -5.22 -0.04
C LEU A 336 -9.12 -6.50 0.62
N GLN A 337 -8.02 -6.42 1.36
CA GLN A 337 -7.47 -7.58 2.08
C GLN A 337 -8.43 -8.20 3.09
N ARG A 338 -9.26 -7.37 3.73
CA ARG A 338 -10.20 -7.84 4.74
C ARG A 338 -11.40 -8.55 4.12
N HIS A 339 -11.83 -8.14 2.94
CA HIS A 339 -13.16 -8.48 2.41
C HIS A 339 -13.15 -9.19 1.05
N TYR A 340 -12.00 -9.27 0.39
CA TYR A 340 -11.85 -9.81 -0.96
C TYR A 340 -10.65 -10.74 -1.08
N SER A 341 -10.64 -11.56 -2.11
CA SER A 341 -9.47 -12.33 -2.51
C SER A 341 -8.57 -11.46 -3.38
N VAL A 342 -7.58 -10.80 -2.77
CA VAL A 342 -6.58 -10.01 -3.50
C VAL A 342 -5.54 -10.97 -4.06
N ILE A 343 -5.54 -11.16 -5.39
CA ILE A 343 -4.74 -12.19 -6.07
C ILE A 343 -3.78 -11.57 -7.10
N PRO A 344 -2.63 -12.22 -7.37
CA PRO A 344 -1.76 -11.84 -8.48
C PRO A 344 -2.47 -11.94 -9.84
N LEU A 345 -2.02 -11.18 -10.83
CA LEU A 345 -2.62 -11.17 -12.17
C LEU A 345 -2.59 -12.56 -12.82
N ALA A 346 -1.47 -13.29 -12.69
CA ALA A 346 -1.38 -14.66 -13.20
C ALA A 346 -2.44 -15.62 -12.63
N GLU A 347 -2.79 -15.48 -11.35
CA GLU A 347 -3.84 -16.29 -10.72
C GLU A 347 -5.23 -15.92 -11.25
N ALA A 348 -5.47 -14.62 -11.51
CA ALA A 348 -6.71 -14.18 -12.13
C ALA A 348 -6.86 -14.75 -13.55
N VAL A 349 -5.82 -14.67 -14.39
CA VAL A 349 -5.84 -15.26 -15.75
C VAL A 349 -6.09 -16.77 -15.69
N ARG A 350 -5.50 -17.48 -14.73
CA ARG A 350 -5.75 -18.92 -14.53
C ARG A 350 -7.23 -19.21 -14.21
N ARG A 351 -7.85 -18.43 -13.32
CA ARG A 351 -9.27 -18.59 -12.94
C ARG A 351 -10.22 -18.24 -14.10
N VAL A 352 -9.93 -17.16 -14.82
CA VAL A 352 -10.64 -16.75 -16.04
C VAL A 352 -10.57 -17.87 -17.08
N ARG A 353 -9.37 -18.37 -17.39
CA ARG A 353 -9.17 -19.50 -18.32
C ARG A 353 -9.95 -20.76 -17.91
N ALA A 354 -10.02 -21.05 -16.60
CA ALA A 354 -10.79 -22.18 -16.08
C ALA A 354 -12.32 -21.95 -16.10
N GLY A 355 -12.77 -20.71 -16.32
CA GLY A 355 -14.18 -20.32 -16.28
C GLY A 355 -14.84 -20.50 -14.91
N ARG A 356 -14.06 -20.55 -13.83
CA ARG A 356 -14.56 -20.80 -12.47
C ARG A 356 -13.89 -19.89 -11.43
N ASN A 357 -14.71 -19.25 -10.61
CA ASN A 357 -14.31 -18.49 -9.44
C ASN A 357 -15.42 -18.48 -8.38
N TYR A 358 -15.10 -18.81 -7.13
CA TYR A 358 -16.11 -19.00 -6.06
C TYR A 358 -16.17 -17.86 -5.06
N GLU A 359 -15.18 -16.97 -5.08
CA GLU A 359 -15.05 -15.82 -4.18
C GLU A 359 -14.75 -14.55 -4.96
N PRO A 360 -15.28 -13.38 -4.53
CA PRO A 360 -15.00 -12.13 -5.21
C PRO A 360 -13.50 -11.83 -5.12
N ALA A 361 -12.86 -11.70 -6.27
CA ALA A 361 -11.42 -11.51 -6.37
C ALA A 361 -11.09 -10.16 -7.00
N VAL A 362 -9.97 -9.59 -6.58
CA VAL A 362 -9.48 -8.32 -7.10
C VAL A 362 -7.99 -8.44 -7.46
N VAL A 363 -7.61 -7.78 -8.55
CA VAL A 363 -6.22 -7.63 -8.98
C VAL A 363 -5.91 -6.14 -9.05
N LEU A 364 -4.70 -5.75 -8.66
CA LEU A 364 -4.21 -4.37 -8.82
C LEU A 364 -3.21 -4.33 -9.96
N THR A 365 -3.51 -3.51 -10.97
CA THR A 365 -2.62 -3.26 -12.11
C THR A 365 -2.36 -1.77 -12.25
N PHE A 366 -1.15 -1.41 -12.70
CA PHE A 366 -0.74 -0.03 -12.92
C PHE A 366 -0.08 0.11 -14.28
N ASP A 367 -0.51 1.11 -15.03
CA ASP A 367 -0.08 1.34 -16.41
C ASP A 367 1.05 2.38 -16.50
N ASP A 368 1.66 2.45 -17.69
CA ASP A 368 2.74 3.33 -18.14
C ASP A 368 4.11 3.10 -17.50
N GLY A 369 4.15 3.05 -16.17
CA GLY A 369 5.39 2.89 -15.40
C GLY A 369 5.94 4.17 -14.79
N TYR A 370 5.12 4.86 -13.98
CA TYR A 370 5.51 6.10 -13.28
C TYR A 370 6.44 5.86 -12.07
N ALA A 371 7.60 6.52 -12.04
CA ALA A 371 8.55 6.49 -10.92
C ALA A 371 7.95 6.97 -9.59
N GLU A 372 6.95 7.84 -9.64
CA GLU A 372 6.19 8.32 -8.48
C GLU A 372 5.58 7.16 -7.64
N ASN A 373 5.34 6.00 -8.26
CA ASN A 373 4.89 4.80 -7.56
C ASN A 373 5.92 4.20 -6.60
N MET A 374 7.22 4.46 -6.79
CA MET A 374 8.28 3.97 -5.91
C MET A 374 8.19 4.58 -4.50
N ALA A 375 7.70 5.81 -4.39
CA ALA A 375 7.50 6.47 -3.11
C ALA A 375 6.13 6.15 -2.50
N ASN A 376 5.05 6.28 -3.28
CA ASN A 376 3.69 6.32 -2.72
C ASN A 376 2.97 4.98 -2.77
N LEU A 377 2.96 4.34 -3.94
CA LEU A 377 2.30 3.04 -4.14
C LEU A 377 3.02 1.97 -3.32
N ARG A 378 4.35 1.93 -3.41
CA ARG A 378 5.19 0.99 -2.67
C ARG A 378 5.06 1.18 -1.16
N ALA A 379 4.94 2.43 -0.69
CA ALA A 379 4.61 2.72 0.72
C ALA A 379 3.19 2.27 1.11
N GLY A 380 2.22 2.34 0.19
CA GLY A 380 0.88 1.79 0.43
C GLY A 380 0.86 0.26 0.54
N LEU A 381 1.63 -0.42 -0.31
CA LEU A 381 1.78 -1.89 -0.30
C LEU A 381 2.72 -2.40 0.81
N TYR A 382 3.48 -1.50 1.44
CA TYR A 382 4.40 -1.83 2.51
C TYR A 382 3.69 -2.56 3.66
N GLY A 383 4.28 -3.65 4.15
CA GLY A 383 3.66 -4.48 5.18
C GLY A 383 2.47 -5.30 4.70
N THR A 384 2.19 -5.36 3.39
CA THR A 384 1.11 -6.18 2.84
C THR A 384 1.66 -7.35 2.03
N ALA A 385 0.91 -8.45 1.98
CA ALA A 385 1.19 -9.56 1.06
C ALA A 385 0.75 -9.29 -0.39
N ILE A 386 0.18 -8.11 -0.67
CA ILE A 386 -0.42 -7.79 -1.97
C ILE A 386 0.67 -7.59 -3.02
N LYS A 387 0.53 -8.24 -4.18
CA LYS A 387 1.38 -8.05 -5.35
C LYS A 387 0.56 -7.43 -6.48
N ALA A 388 0.99 -6.25 -6.94
CA ALA A 388 0.47 -5.61 -8.14
C ALA A 388 1.19 -6.09 -9.41
N ALA A 389 0.56 -5.87 -10.57
CA ALA A 389 1.19 -5.98 -11.87
C ALA A 389 1.40 -4.58 -12.48
N PHE A 390 2.53 -4.38 -13.17
CA PHE A 390 2.89 -3.12 -13.82
C PHE A 390 2.98 -3.33 -15.32
N PHE A 391 2.09 -2.72 -16.10
CA PHE A 391 2.18 -2.66 -17.55
C PHE A 391 3.05 -1.46 -17.92
N ILE A 392 4.29 -1.71 -18.37
CA ILE A 392 5.26 -0.64 -18.63
C ILE A 392 5.41 -0.35 -20.13
N SER A 393 5.51 0.94 -20.45
CA SER A 393 5.82 1.41 -21.80
C SER A 393 7.34 1.44 -21.97
N SER A 394 7.90 0.33 -22.47
CA SER A 394 9.34 0.01 -22.36
C SER A 394 10.28 1.08 -22.94
N GLY A 395 9.87 1.78 -24.00
CA GLY A 395 10.68 2.83 -24.63
C GLY A 395 10.86 4.09 -23.77
N TYR A 396 10.03 4.29 -22.73
CA TYR A 396 10.19 5.40 -21.78
C TYR A 396 10.99 5.00 -20.52
N ILE A 397 11.07 3.71 -20.21
CA ILE A 397 11.74 3.25 -18.99
C ILE A 397 13.25 3.50 -19.09
N GLY A 398 13.80 4.19 -18.09
CA GLY A 398 15.19 4.63 -18.04
C GLY A 398 15.48 5.90 -18.84
N SER A 399 14.47 6.55 -19.44
CA SER A 399 14.67 7.82 -20.17
C SER A 399 14.92 9.02 -19.24
N GLY A 400 14.47 8.94 -17.97
CA GLY A 400 14.48 10.04 -17.02
C GLY A 400 13.47 11.16 -17.32
N GLY A 401 12.68 11.03 -18.39
CA GLY A 401 11.70 12.01 -18.83
C GLY A 401 10.27 11.68 -18.40
N ASP A 402 9.41 12.69 -18.50
CA ASP A 402 7.96 12.56 -18.36
C ASP A 402 7.34 11.89 -19.59
N PHE A 403 6.12 11.37 -19.43
CA PHE A 403 5.38 10.81 -20.54
C PHE A 403 4.79 11.90 -21.45
N PRO A 404 4.82 11.76 -22.78
CA PRO A 404 4.32 12.78 -23.71
C PRO A 404 2.84 13.15 -23.51
N HIS A 405 2.00 12.20 -23.07
CA HIS A 405 0.58 12.46 -22.80
C HIS A 405 0.34 13.35 -21.59
N ASP A 406 1.26 13.37 -20.63
CA ASP A 406 1.19 14.26 -19.46
C ASP A 406 1.62 15.67 -19.82
N ALA A 407 2.68 15.81 -20.61
CA ALA A 407 3.09 17.10 -21.17
C ALA A 407 1.94 17.77 -21.94
N ALA A 408 1.19 16.99 -22.73
CA ALA A 408 0.00 17.46 -23.44
C ALA A 408 -1.16 17.91 -22.52
N LYS A 409 -1.14 17.52 -21.23
CA LYS A 409 -2.10 17.90 -20.19
C LYS A 409 -1.56 18.92 -19.19
N GLY A 410 -0.32 19.40 -19.38
CA GLY A 410 0.34 20.33 -18.47
C GLY A 410 0.74 19.70 -17.13
N ALA A 411 0.84 18.37 -17.06
CA ALA A 411 1.41 17.66 -15.93
C ALA A 411 2.90 17.43 -16.19
N ALA A 412 3.76 17.81 -15.23
CA ALA A 412 5.21 17.72 -15.36
C ALA A 412 5.87 17.24 -14.06
N GLY A 413 7.06 16.66 -14.20
CA GLY A 413 7.86 16.09 -13.13
C GLY A 413 7.32 14.76 -12.62
N PHE A 414 6.74 13.94 -13.48
CA PHE A 414 6.30 12.57 -13.19
C PHE A 414 7.02 11.60 -14.14
N PRO A 415 8.33 11.39 -13.92
CA PRO A 415 9.14 10.64 -14.87
C PRO A 415 8.76 9.16 -14.88
N ALA A 416 9.12 8.48 -15.98
CA ALA A 416 9.06 7.04 -16.07
C ALA A 416 10.05 6.37 -15.08
N PHE A 417 9.78 5.12 -14.72
CA PHE A 417 10.67 4.28 -13.92
C PHE A 417 12.08 4.23 -14.53
N SER A 418 13.09 4.10 -13.67
CA SER A 418 14.39 3.55 -14.07
C SER A 418 14.29 2.03 -14.26
N TRP A 419 15.27 1.41 -14.94
CA TRP A 419 15.30 -0.05 -15.04
C TRP A 419 15.62 -0.70 -13.68
N GLU A 420 16.32 0.02 -12.81
CA GLU A 420 16.57 -0.35 -11.42
C GLU A 420 15.26 -0.42 -10.61
N ASP A 421 14.35 0.54 -10.80
CA ASP A 421 13.01 0.51 -10.17
C ASP A 421 12.22 -0.72 -10.62
N VAL A 422 12.23 -1.02 -11.91
CA VAL A 422 11.54 -2.20 -12.48
C VAL A 422 12.13 -3.49 -11.93
N ALA A 423 13.45 -3.59 -11.84
CA ALA A 423 14.14 -4.73 -11.25
C ALA A 423 13.81 -4.89 -9.76
N LEU A 424 13.75 -3.78 -9.01
CA LEU A 424 13.36 -3.77 -7.61
C LEU A 424 11.93 -4.26 -7.41
N LEU A 425 10.97 -3.71 -8.16
CA LEU A 425 9.56 -4.15 -8.11
C LEU A 425 9.45 -5.66 -8.41
N LYS A 426 10.17 -6.14 -9.43
CA LYS A 426 10.23 -7.56 -9.76
C LYS A 426 10.80 -8.40 -8.61
N SER A 427 11.89 -7.96 -8.00
CA SER A 427 12.51 -8.66 -6.86
C SER A 427 11.59 -8.73 -5.64
N GLU A 428 10.69 -7.75 -5.49
CA GLU A 428 9.65 -7.74 -4.46
C GLU A 428 8.43 -8.61 -4.83
N GLY A 429 8.47 -9.31 -5.96
CA GLY A 429 7.43 -10.23 -6.42
C GLY A 429 6.27 -9.56 -7.16
N HIS A 430 6.43 -8.31 -7.60
CA HIS A 430 5.49 -7.68 -8.52
C HIS A 430 5.65 -8.25 -9.93
N GLU A 431 4.55 -8.31 -10.67
CA GLU A 431 4.57 -8.80 -12.05
C GLU A 431 4.86 -7.63 -13.00
N ILE A 432 5.80 -7.82 -13.92
CA ILE A 432 6.15 -6.82 -14.94
C ILE A 432 5.59 -7.29 -16.29
N CYS A 433 4.80 -6.43 -16.91
CA CYS A 433 3.99 -6.69 -18.10
C CYS A 433 4.26 -5.61 -19.17
N SER A 434 3.78 -5.84 -20.39
CA SER A 434 4.04 -4.95 -21.54
C SER A 434 2.89 -3.98 -21.83
N HIS A 435 3.23 -2.73 -22.18
CA HIS A 435 2.30 -1.68 -22.58
C HIS A 435 2.70 -0.96 -23.87
N THR A 436 3.22 -1.70 -24.87
CA THR A 436 3.89 -1.18 -26.09
C THR A 436 5.22 -0.48 -25.77
N GLN A 437 5.96 0.01 -26.78
CA GLN A 437 7.24 0.70 -26.55
C GLN A 437 6.98 2.18 -26.28
N SER A 438 6.25 2.83 -27.17
CA SER A 438 6.05 4.28 -27.17
C SER A 438 4.63 4.69 -26.76
N HIS A 439 3.88 3.78 -26.13
CA HIS A 439 2.50 4.01 -25.69
C HIS A 439 1.59 4.37 -26.88
N VAL A 440 1.57 3.49 -27.90
CA VAL A 440 0.76 3.66 -29.13
C VAL A 440 -0.62 3.04 -29.00
N ARG A 441 -1.61 3.59 -29.72
CA ARG A 441 -3.03 3.17 -29.62
C ARG A 441 -3.31 1.78 -30.15
N CYS A 442 -2.42 1.22 -30.97
CA CYS A 442 -2.65 -0.02 -31.72
C CYS A 442 -3.86 0.10 -32.66
N SER A 443 -4.04 1.30 -33.22
CA SER A 443 -5.15 1.69 -34.09
C SER A 443 -4.79 1.64 -35.58
N ARG A 444 -3.50 1.49 -35.89
CA ARG A 444 -2.97 1.49 -37.26
C ARG A 444 -1.95 0.36 -37.45
N PRO A 445 -1.84 -0.22 -38.66
CA PRO A 445 -0.93 -1.33 -38.92
C PRO A 445 0.53 -1.05 -38.59
N GLU A 446 1.01 0.17 -38.83
CA GLU A 446 2.39 0.58 -38.57
C GLU A 446 2.77 0.58 -37.09
N GLU A 447 1.79 0.64 -36.18
CA GLU A 447 1.98 0.64 -34.73
C GLU A 447 2.16 -0.79 -34.18
N LEU A 448 1.62 -1.80 -34.86
CA LEU A 448 1.51 -3.17 -34.33
C LEU A 448 2.85 -3.83 -33.98
N PRO A 449 3.95 -3.65 -34.75
CA PRO A 449 5.24 -4.23 -34.38
C PRO A 449 5.76 -3.80 -33.00
N GLU A 450 5.29 -2.68 -32.43
CA GLU A 450 5.66 -2.27 -31.07
C GLU A 450 5.21 -3.27 -29.99
N ILE A 451 4.12 -4.01 -30.24
CA ILE A 451 3.56 -4.99 -29.30
C ILE A 451 4.60 -6.07 -28.99
N GLY A 452 5.18 -6.67 -30.02
CA GLY A 452 6.24 -7.69 -29.89
C GLY A 452 7.58 -7.10 -29.44
N ARG A 453 7.97 -5.93 -29.98
CA ARG A 453 9.24 -5.27 -29.60
C ARG A 453 9.29 -4.94 -28.11
N SER A 454 8.19 -4.43 -27.55
CA SER A 454 8.13 -4.10 -26.12
C SER A 454 8.35 -5.33 -25.24
N ARG A 455 7.76 -6.47 -25.63
CA ARG A 455 8.00 -7.75 -24.95
C ARG A 455 9.48 -8.09 -24.92
N LEU A 456 10.09 -8.15 -26.09
CA LEU A 456 11.47 -8.60 -26.28
C LEU A 456 12.46 -7.68 -25.54
N GLU A 457 12.20 -6.38 -25.53
CA GLU A 457 13.01 -5.41 -24.79
C GLU A 457 12.96 -5.67 -23.28
N ILE A 458 11.76 -5.83 -22.71
CA ILE A 458 11.59 -6.09 -21.28
C ILE A 458 12.22 -7.44 -20.90
N GLU A 459 12.01 -8.49 -21.71
CA GLU A 459 12.61 -9.81 -21.49
C GLU A 459 14.14 -9.76 -21.58
N ALA A 460 14.69 -8.99 -22.53
CA ALA A 460 16.13 -8.80 -22.68
C ALA A 460 16.76 -8.08 -21.48
N ARG A 461 16.05 -7.10 -20.90
CA ARG A 461 16.50 -6.33 -19.73
C ARG A 461 16.40 -7.12 -18.43
N LEU A 462 15.28 -7.82 -18.22
CA LEU A 462 14.98 -8.49 -16.95
C LEU A 462 15.35 -9.98 -16.91
N LYS A 463 15.75 -10.55 -18.06
CA LYS A 463 16.07 -11.98 -18.22
C LYS A 463 14.96 -12.88 -17.71
N SER A 464 13.71 -12.50 -18.00
CA SER A 464 12.52 -13.14 -17.48
C SER A 464 11.37 -13.02 -18.45
N PRO A 465 10.47 -14.01 -18.56
CA PRO A 465 9.37 -13.98 -19.51
C PRO A 465 8.36 -12.88 -19.18
N VAL A 466 7.81 -12.24 -20.21
CA VAL A 466 6.69 -11.30 -20.14
C VAL A 466 5.47 -11.98 -20.73
N ARG A 467 4.47 -12.26 -19.87
CA ARG A 467 3.30 -13.07 -20.22
C ARG A 467 2.08 -12.27 -20.66
N TYR A 468 1.98 -11.02 -20.21
CA TYR A 468 0.74 -10.25 -20.29
C TYR A 468 0.96 -8.90 -20.96
N PHE A 469 -0.05 -8.46 -21.69
CA PHE A 469 -0.05 -7.21 -22.44
C PHE A 469 -1.30 -6.39 -22.13
N SER A 470 -1.18 -5.07 -22.01
CA SER A 470 -2.36 -4.19 -22.03
C SER A 470 -2.26 -3.19 -23.16
N PHE A 471 -3.40 -2.90 -23.79
CA PHE A 471 -3.51 -1.90 -24.85
C PHE A 471 -3.53 -0.48 -24.24
N PRO A 472 -2.64 0.43 -24.66
CA PRO A 472 -2.72 1.86 -24.30
C PRO A 472 -4.07 2.48 -24.66
N TRP A 473 -4.64 3.30 -23.77
CA TRP A 473 -6.04 3.79 -23.77
C TRP A 473 -7.13 2.70 -23.75
N GLY A 474 -6.89 1.54 -24.33
CA GLY A 474 -7.54 0.25 -24.07
C GLY A 474 -9.01 0.14 -24.43
N LYS A 475 -9.57 1.08 -25.19
CA LYS A 475 -10.97 1.01 -25.63
C LYS A 475 -11.09 0.11 -26.84
N LYS A 476 -11.89 -0.96 -26.73
CA LYS A 476 -12.02 -1.98 -27.78
C LYS A 476 -12.35 -1.39 -29.15
N LYS A 477 -13.20 -0.36 -29.19
CA LYS A 477 -13.62 0.34 -30.41
C LYS A 477 -12.48 1.10 -31.12
N ASP A 478 -11.40 1.41 -30.40
CA ASP A 478 -10.28 2.22 -30.88
C ASP A 478 -9.04 1.36 -31.24
N ILE A 479 -9.14 0.03 -31.06
CA ILE A 479 -8.07 -0.94 -31.31
C ILE A 479 -8.34 -1.65 -32.65
N LEU A 480 -7.31 -1.75 -33.49
CA LEU A 480 -7.39 -2.46 -34.76
C LEU A 480 -7.53 -3.98 -34.51
N PRO A 481 -8.44 -4.71 -35.20
CA PRO A 481 -8.57 -6.16 -35.00
C PRO A 481 -7.26 -6.94 -35.18
N ALA A 482 -6.42 -6.52 -36.13
CA ALA A 482 -5.10 -7.12 -36.34
C ALA A 482 -4.15 -6.99 -35.14
N ALA A 483 -4.38 -6.01 -34.24
CA ALA A 483 -3.59 -5.88 -33.02
C ALA A 483 -3.79 -7.06 -32.06
N PHE A 484 -5.00 -7.63 -31.99
CA PHE A 484 -5.26 -8.81 -31.18
C PHE A 484 -4.50 -10.03 -31.72
N GLU A 485 -4.43 -10.18 -33.05
CA GLU A 485 -3.63 -11.23 -33.69
C GLU A 485 -2.13 -11.01 -33.45
N GLU A 486 -1.65 -9.77 -33.51
CA GLU A 486 -0.26 -9.46 -33.21
C GLU A 486 0.11 -9.79 -31.76
N VAL A 487 -0.77 -9.53 -30.79
CA VAL A 487 -0.56 -9.94 -29.38
C VAL A 487 -0.43 -11.47 -29.27
N ARG A 488 -1.26 -12.24 -30.00
CA ARG A 488 -1.15 -13.71 -30.03
C ARG A 488 0.15 -14.17 -30.69
N ALA A 489 0.50 -13.60 -31.84
CA ALA A 489 1.70 -13.92 -32.60
C ALA A 489 2.98 -13.56 -31.84
N SER A 490 2.96 -12.49 -31.05
CA SER A 490 4.02 -12.08 -30.12
C SER A 490 4.14 -12.99 -28.88
N GLY A 491 3.28 -14.02 -28.77
CA GLY A 491 3.35 -15.08 -27.77
C GLY A 491 2.82 -14.73 -26.38
N TYR A 492 2.09 -13.61 -26.22
CA TYR A 492 1.48 -13.27 -24.93
C TYR A 492 0.40 -14.30 -24.57
N GLU A 493 0.17 -14.51 -23.27
CA GLU A 493 -0.83 -15.46 -22.77
C GLU A 493 -2.23 -14.85 -22.58
N ALA A 494 -2.28 -13.53 -22.38
CA ALA A 494 -3.52 -12.77 -22.21
C ALA A 494 -3.29 -11.28 -22.51
N ALA A 495 -4.37 -10.59 -22.89
CA ALA A 495 -4.36 -9.16 -23.19
C ALA A 495 -5.53 -8.43 -22.52
N PHE A 496 -5.27 -7.20 -22.10
CA PHE A 496 -6.16 -6.44 -21.24
C PHE A 496 -6.61 -5.11 -21.85
N LEU A 497 -7.91 -4.85 -21.75
CA LEU A 497 -8.60 -3.64 -22.19
C LEU A 497 -8.80 -2.67 -21.01
N ALA A 498 -9.15 -1.43 -21.31
CA ALA A 498 -9.56 -0.40 -20.35
C ALA A 498 -11.09 -0.18 -20.35
N ASP A 499 -11.83 -1.09 -20.98
CA ASP A 499 -13.28 -1.16 -20.82
C ASP A 499 -13.62 -1.80 -19.48
N SER A 500 -14.40 -1.09 -18.66
CA SER A 500 -14.80 -1.58 -17.34
C SER A 500 -15.70 -2.79 -17.47
N GLY A 501 -15.42 -3.82 -16.67
CA GLY A 501 -16.20 -5.04 -16.61
C GLY A 501 -15.68 -6.03 -15.59
N ASP A 502 -16.35 -7.18 -15.52
CA ASP A 502 -15.94 -8.38 -14.79
C ASP A 502 -15.12 -9.26 -15.73
N ALA A 503 -13.90 -9.63 -15.31
CA ALA A 503 -13.06 -10.50 -16.11
C ALA A 503 -13.66 -11.90 -16.32
N MET A 504 -14.67 -12.29 -15.51
CA MET A 504 -15.45 -13.52 -15.70
C MET A 504 -16.48 -13.42 -16.84
N ASP A 505 -16.79 -12.23 -17.35
CA ASP A 505 -17.70 -12.01 -18.49
C ASP A 505 -16.96 -12.01 -19.84
N HIS A 506 -15.89 -12.81 -19.93
CA HIS A 506 -15.17 -13.07 -21.18
C HIS A 506 -15.83 -14.23 -21.94
N SER A 507 -15.88 -14.15 -23.27
CA SER A 507 -16.42 -15.22 -24.14
C SER A 507 -15.44 -16.41 -24.31
N GLY A 508 -14.57 -16.66 -23.33
CA GLY A 508 -13.43 -17.59 -23.45
C GLY A 508 -12.18 -16.97 -24.07
N ASP A 509 -12.25 -15.76 -24.64
CA ASP A 509 -11.09 -15.06 -25.22
C ASP A 509 -10.25 -14.38 -24.13
N LEU A 510 -8.99 -14.76 -24.01
CA LEU A 510 -8.04 -14.19 -23.04
C LEU A 510 -7.37 -12.91 -23.56
N PHE A 511 -7.57 -12.55 -24.82
CA PHE A 511 -6.92 -11.40 -25.46
C PHE A 511 -7.79 -10.14 -25.47
N GLY A 512 -8.87 -10.12 -24.70
CA GLY A 512 -9.77 -8.98 -24.57
C GLY A 512 -10.35 -8.86 -23.17
N ILE A 513 -9.58 -9.17 -22.13
CA ILE A 513 -10.06 -9.14 -20.75
C ILE A 513 -10.25 -7.69 -20.31
N GLU A 514 -11.45 -7.39 -19.82
CA GLU A 514 -11.85 -6.07 -19.36
C GLU A 514 -11.19 -5.71 -18.02
N ARG A 515 -10.71 -4.46 -17.90
CA ARG A 515 -10.19 -3.88 -16.65
C ARG A 515 -10.97 -2.67 -16.26
N THR A 516 -11.08 -2.47 -14.95
CA THR A 516 -11.91 -1.46 -14.34
C THR A 516 -11.05 -0.37 -13.70
N PRO A 517 -11.31 0.93 -13.94
CA PRO A 517 -10.47 1.99 -13.41
C PRO A 517 -10.56 2.02 -11.88
N LEU A 518 -9.42 2.12 -11.21
CA LEU A 518 -9.37 2.33 -9.77
C LEU A 518 -9.95 3.71 -9.44
N PRO A 519 -10.96 3.82 -8.56
CA PRO A 519 -11.58 5.12 -8.27
C PRO A 519 -10.61 6.08 -7.58
N VAL A 520 -10.34 7.23 -8.21
CA VAL A 520 -9.46 8.28 -7.65
C VAL A 520 -10.10 9.06 -6.49
N SER A 521 -11.40 8.87 -6.23
CA SER A 521 -12.15 9.61 -5.20
C SER A 521 -11.74 9.26 -3.76
N GLY A 522 -11.10 8.10 -3.56
CA GLY A 522 -10.73 7.61 -2.22
C GLY A 522 -11.91 7.11 -1.38
N SER A 523 -13.12 7.04 -1.94
CA SER A 523 -14.31 6.53 -1.26
C SER A 523 -14.39 5.01 -1.33
N LEU A 524 -14.59 4.34 -0.19
CA LEU A 524 -14.80 2.89 -0.15
C LEU A 524 -16.12 2.48 -0.82
N ILE A 525 -17.14 3.34 -0.77
CA ILE A 525 -18.41 3.10 -1.47
C ILE A 525 -18.21 3.13 -2.99
N ASP A 526 -17.35 4.01 -3.49
CA ASP A 526 -17.07 4.06 -4.92
C ASP A 526 -16.29 2.81 -5.36
N LEU A 527 -15.32 2.38 -4.56
CA LEU A 527 -14.57 1.13 -4.77
C LEU A 527 -15.51 -0.08 -4.84
N GLU A 528 -16.37 -0.26 -3.83
CA GLU A 528 -17.30 -1.38 -3.77
C GLU A 528 -18.34 -1.35 -4.90
N ALA A 529 -18.93 -0.18 -5.19
CA ALA A 529 -19.90 -0.04 -6.26
C ALA A 529 -19.31 -0.48 -7.61
N VAL A 530 -18.06 -0.10 -7.86
CA VAL A 530 -17.33 -0.46 -9.07
C VAL A 530 -17.05 -1.97 -9.13
N ILE A 531 -16.73 -2.62 -7.99
CA ILE A 531 -16.54 -4.09 -7.93
C ILE A 531 -17.79 -4.84 -8.38
N TYR A 532 -18.98 -4.34 -8.04
CA TYR A 532 -20.24 -5.01 -8.40
C TYR A 532 -20.87 -4.51 -9.70
N GLY A 533 -20.13 -3.75 -10.52
CA GLY A 533 -20.57 -3.39 -11.88
C GLY A 533 -21.32 -2.07 -12.00
N TRP A 534 -21.13 -1.12 -11.08
CA TRP A 534 -21.75 0.21 -11.17
C TRP A 534 -21.45 0.94 -12.49
N ASN A 535 -20.24 0.80 -13.03
CA ASN A 535 -19.86 1.45 -14.29
C ASN A 535 -20.72 0.96 -15.47
N GLU A 536 -21.09 -0.31 -15.49
CA GLU A 536 -21.94 -0.89 -16.53
C GLU A 536 -23.38 -0.41 -16.43
N VAL A 537 -23.89 -0.30 -15.20
CA VAL A 537 -25.22 0.27 -14.93
C VAL A 537 -25.27 1.76 -15.34
N ALA A 538 -24.21 2.51 -15.06
CA ALA A 538 -24.12 3.92 -15.44
C ALA A 538 -24.12 4.10 -16.97
N LYS A 539 -23.33 3.29 -17.70
CA LYS A 539 -23.32 3.29 -19.18
C LYS A 539 -24.70 2.95 -19.75
N LEU A 540 -25.41 1.98 -19.18
CA LEU A 540 -26.75 1.59 -19.62
C LEU A 540 -27.75 2.74 -19.45
N LYS A 541 -27.70 3.44 -18.30
CA LYS A 541 -28.53 4.63 -18.05
C LYS A 541 -28.28 5.72 -19.09
N GLU A 542 -27.02 6.03 -19.39
CA GLU A 542 -26.69 7.05 -20.40
C GLU A 542 -27.18 6.67 -21.80
N ARG A 543 -27.09 5.39 -22.17
CA ARG A 543 -27.64 4.88 -23.44
C ARG A 543 -29.17 5.00 -23.51
N ILE A 544 -29.87 4.65 -22.43
CA ILE A 544 -31.33 4.77 -22.35
C ILE A 544 -31.76 6.24 -22.43
N LEU A 545 -31.11 7.14 -21.67
CA LEU A 545 -31.41 8.57 -21.71
C LEU A 545 -31.16 9.17 -23.10
N LYS A 546 -30.08 8.76 -23.77
CA LYS A 546 -29.77 9.19 -25.14
C LYS A 546 -30.81 8.66 -26.15
N TYR A 547 -31.28 7.43 -25.99
CA TYR A 547 -32.35 6.86 -26.81
C TYR A 547 -33.67 7.62 -26.63
N LEU A 548 -34.11 7.83 -25.38
CA LEU A 548 -35.32 8.59 -25.07
C LEU A 548 -35.27 10.04 -25.58
N SER A 549 -34.10 10.69 -25.53
CA SER A 549 -33.92 12.06 -26.06
C SER A 549 -33.93 12.13 -27.60
N ARG A 550 -33.64 11.02 -28.29
CA ARG A 550 -33.69 10.92 -29.75
C ARG A 550 -35.07 10.53 -30.25
N SER A 551 -35.86 9.80 -29.44
CA SER A 551 -37.25 9.48 -29.74
C SER A 551 -38.22 10.62 -29.40
N ALA A 552 -37.74 11.66 -28.70
CA ALA A 552 -38.49 12.88 -28.36
C ALA A 552 -38.19 14.07 -29.30
N LYS A 553 -37.37 13.86 -30.34
CA LYS A 553 -37.17 14.75 -31.48
C LYS A 553 -37.69 14.06 -32.72
#